data_AF-A0A2E8V518-F1
#
_entry.id   AF-A0A2E8V518-F1
#
_cell.length_a   1.000
_cell.length_b   1.000
_cell.length_c   1.000
_cell.angle_alpha   90.00
_cell.angle_beta   90.00
_cell.angle_gamma   90.00
#
_symmetry.space_group_name_H-M   'P 1'
#
loop_
_entity.id
_entity.type
_entity.pdbx_description
1 polymer ?
#
loop_
_entity_poly.entity_id
_entity_poly.type
_entity_poly.pdbx_seq_one_letter_code
_entity_poly.pdbx_strand_id
1 'polypeptide(L)'
;MKGKGSQKEARLQRLKEEIIDYVSIYPDCSAADIVNYLSNERRMRNHGLTTRKVGLFIPRYLSDMVGFRLDNSTGKRLYRLAY
;
A
#
# COMPACT_ATOMS: atom_id res chain seq x y z
N MET A 1 25.56 -1.92 17.94
CA MET A 1 24.24 -1.24 17.83
C MET A 1 24.00 -0.77 16.39
N LYS A 2 23.25 -1.53 15.57
CA LYS A 2 22.85 -1.12 14.21
C LYS A 2 21.43 -0.51 14.26
N GLY A 3 21.32 0.74 14.71
CA GLY A 3 20.04 1.29 15.20
C GLY A 3 19.15 2.06 14.21
N LYS A 4 19.70 2.69 13.16
CA LYS A 4 18.89 3.57 12.27
C LYS A 4 18.44 2.91 10.95
N GLY A 5 19.32 2.12 10.31
CA GLY A 5 18.99 1.44 9.05
C GLY A 5 17.91 0.37 9.23
N SER A 6 18.03 -0.42 10.30
CA SER A 6 17.09 -1.49 10.66
C SER A 6 15.66 -0.98 10.89
N GLN A 7 15.50 0.17 11.54
CA GLN A 7 14.17 0.74 11.80
C GLN A 7 13.49 1.25 10.52
N LYS A 8 14.25 1.85 9.60
CA LYS A 8 13.72 2.32 8.31
C LYS A 8 13.28 1.13 7.44
N GLU A 9 14.09 0.08 7.41
CA GLU A 9 13.81 -1.16 6.68
C GLU A 9 12.59 -1.88 7.28
N ALA A 10 12.52 -2.02 8.60
CA ALA A 10 11.36 -2.60 9.28
C ALA A 10 10.07 -1.83 8.99
N ARG A 11 10.12 -0.49 8.97
CA ARG A 11 8.95 0.35 8.57
C ARG A 11 8.54 0.13 7.12
N LEU A 12 9.51 -0.02 6.22
CA LEU A 12 9.24 -0.29 4.81
C LEU A 12 8.60 -1.67 4.63
N GLN A 13 9.19 -2.69 5.27
CA GLN A 13 8.72 -4.06 5.17
C GLN A 13 7.32 -4.22 5.76
N ARG A 14 7.07 -3.63 6.93
CA ARG A 14 5.72 -3.57 7.50
C ARG A 14 4.72 -2.93 6.55
N LEU A 15 5.04 -1.80 5.93
CA LEU A 15 4.12 -1.15 4.99
C LEU A 15 3.82 -2.03 3.76
N LYS A 16 4.82 -2.79 3.27
CA LYS A 16 4.62 -3.75 2.18
C LYS A 16 3.62 -4.84 2.58
N GLU A 17 3.86 -5.49 3.72
CA GLU A 17 3.04 -6.57 4.25
C GLU A 17 1.59 -6.12 4.44
N GLU A 18 1.38 -4.98 5.09
CA GLU A 18 0.03 -4.44 5.35
C GLU A 18 -0.77 -4.15 4.07
N ILE A 19 -0.10 -3.69 3.01
CA ILE A 19 -0.73 -3.44 1.71
C ILE A 19 -1.05 -4.78 1.02
N ILE A 20 -0.11 -5.73 1.02
CA ILE A 20 -0.33 -7.06 0.42
C ILE A 20 -1.50 -7.77 1.10
N ASP A 21 -1.49 -7.82 2.43
CA ASP A 21 -2.54 -8.45 3.23
C ASP A 21 -3.90 -7.82 2.94
N TYR A 22 -4.00 -6.49 2.96
CA TYR A 22 -5.26 -5.81 2.65
C TYR A 22 -5.76 -6.10 1.24
N VAL A 23 -4.88 -6.03 0.23
CA VAL A 23 -5.26 -6.27 -1.17
C VAL A 23 -5.65 -7.73 -1.41
N SER A 24 -5.07 -8.67 -0.67
CA SER A 24 -5.43 -10.10 -0.74
C SER A 24 -6.85 -10.38 -0.25
N ILE A 25 -7.32 -9.62 0.75
CA ILE A 25 -8.66 -9.75 1.33
C ILE A 25 -9.68 -8.92 0.52
N TYR A 26 -9.27 -7.73 0.07
CA TYR A 26 -10.11 -6.75 -0.63
C TYR A 26 -9.57 -6.48 -2.04
N PRO A 27 -9.79 -7.40 -3.00
CA PRO A 27 -9.38 -7.18 -4.38
C PRO A 27 -10.15 -6.02 -5.02
N ASP A 28 -9.54 -5.40 -6.04
CA ASP A 28 -10.04 -4.24 -6.76
C ASP A 28 -10.29 -3.00 -5.86
N CYS A 29 -9.57 -2.87 -4.74
CA CYS A 29 -9.62 -1.69 -3.87
C CYS A 29 -8.84 -0.49 -4.43
N SER A 30 -9.22 0.73 -4.08
CA SER A 30 -8.49 1.93 -4.50
C SER A 30 -7.35 2.28 -3.53
N ALA A 31 -6.43 3.15 -3.97
CA ALA A 31 -5.41 3.69 -3.06
C ALA A 31 -6.02 4.47 -1.87
N ALA A 32 -7.24 5.01 -2.02
CA ALA A 32 -7.90 5.73 -0.93
C ALA A 32 -8.37 4.74 0.16
N ASP A 33 -8.89 3.59 -0.25
CA ASP A 33 -9.33 2.52 0.67
C ASP A 33 -8.14 1.97 1.45
N ILE A 34 -7.02 1.71 0.77
CA ILE A 34 -5.77 1.28 1.41
C ILE A 34 -5.29 2.32 2.42
N VAL A 35 -5.30 3.62 2.08
CA VAL A 35 -4.88 4.67 3.02
C VAL A 35 -5.81 4.75 4.22
N ASN A 36 -7.13 4.60 4.00
CA ASN A 36 -8.12 4.58 5.07
C ASN A 36 -7.83 3.43 6.06
N TYR A 37 -7.64 2.22 5.55
CA TYR A 37 -7.26 1.05 6.35
C TYR A 37 -5.97 1.28 7.13
N LEU A 38 -4.88 1.68 6.45
CA LEU A 38 -3.58 1.88 7.09
C LEU A 38 -3.63 2.96 8.18
N SER A 39 -4.38 4.03 7.94
CA SER A 39 -4.47 5.17 8.86
C SER A 39 -5.36 4.85 10.06
N ASN A 40 -6.54 4.28 9.82
CA ASN A 40 -7.57 4.16 10.85
C ASN A 40 -7.49 2.83 11.58
N GLU A 41 -7.35 1.73 10.85
CA GLU A 41 -7.34 0.39 11.43
C GLU A 41 -5.94 0.00 11.90
N ARG A 42 -4.91 0.23 11.08
CA ARG A 42 -3.51 -0.10 11.43
C ARG A 42 -2.77 1.01 12.17
N ARG A 43 -3.45 2.13 12.45
CA ARG A 43 -2.95 3.28 13.22
C ARG A 43 -1.64 3.87 12.68
N MET A 44 -1.40 3.79 11.37
CA MET A 44 -0.19 4.30 10.69
C MET A 44 -0.29 5.79 10.31
N ARG A 45 -1.14 6.58 10.97
CA ARG A 45 -1.40 8.00 10.63
C ARG A 45 -0.14 8.88 10.63
N ASN A 46 0.79 8.59 11.54
CA ASN A 46 2.05 9.34 11.69
C ASN A 46 3.07 9.03 10.58
N HIS A 47 2.73 8.17 9.62
CA HIS A 47 3.58 7.85 8.48
C HIS A 47 3.39 8.82 7.31
N GLY A 48 2.45 9.78 7.43
CA GLY A 48 2.18 10.77 6.39
C GLY A 48 1.77 10.14 5.06
N LEU A 49 1.08 9.00 5.12
CA LEU A 49 0.57 8.28 3.96
C LEU A 49 -0.57 9.08 3.34
N THR A 50 -0.56 9.16 2.02
CA THR A 50 -1.63 9.78 1.22
C THR A 50 -1.94 8.89 0.04
N THR A 51 -3.11 9.06 -0.57
CA THR A 51 -3.52 8.28 -1.76
C THR A 51 -2.46 8.33 -2.86
N ARG A 52 -1.86 9.52 -3.09
CA ARG A 52 -0.76 9.69 -4.04
C ARG A 52 0.49 8.90 -3.64
N LYS A 53 0.88 8.94 -2.36
CA LYS A 53 2.07 8.20 -1.88
C LYS A 53 1.87 6.69 -1.99
N VAL A 54 0.71 6.17 -1.59
CA VAL A 54 0.38 4.74 -1.75
C VAL A 54 0.36 4.35 -3.23
N GLY A 55 -0.26 5.17 -4.08
CA GLY A 55 -0.33 4.90 -5.51
C GLY A 55 1.02 4.92 -6.25
N LEU A 56 2.01 5.64 -5.72
CA LEU A 56 3.41 5.61 -6.18
C LEU A 56 4.23 4.49 -5.51
N PHE A 57 3.88 4.13 -4.27
CA PHE A 57 4.58 3.11 -3.50
C PHE A 57 4.41 1.72 -4.12
N ILE A 58 3.18 1.36 -4.46
CA ILE A 58 2.84 0.03 -5.01
C ILE A 58 3.68 -0.30 -6.26
N PRO A 59 3.66 0.50 -7.35
CA PRO A 59 4.46 0.18 -8.53
C PRO A 59 5.98 0.24 -8.30
N ARG A 60 6.44 0.92 -7.24
CA ARG A 60 7.88 1.00 -6.91
C ARG A 60 8.38 -0.20 -6.12
N TYR A 61 7.55 -0.76 -5.24
CA TYR A 61 8.00 -1.70 -4.21
C TYR A 61 7.27 -3.05 -4.22
N LEU A 62 6.15 -3.13 -4.93
CA LEU A 62 5.22 -4.25 -4.91
C LEU A 62 4.76 -4.64 -6.33
N SER A 63 5.42 -4.19 -7.39
CA SER A 63 5.01 -4.45 -8.78
C SER A 63 4.83 -5.94 -9.10
N ASP A 64 5.63 -6.79 -8.45
CA ASP A 64 5.67 -8.22 -8.71
C ASP A 64 4.55 -8.97 -7.96
N MET A 65 3.94 -8.33 -6.95
CA MET A 65 2.93 -8.94 -6.06
C MET A 65 1.56 -8.27 -6.20
N VAL A 66 1.51 -6.99 -6.55
CA VAL A 66 0.30 -6.17 -6.60
C VAL A 66 0.23 -5.44 -7.93
N GLY A 67 -0.67 -5.90 -8.78
CA GLY A 67 -1.06 -5.23 -10.02
C GLY A 67 -2.18 -4.24 -9.81
N PHE A 68 -2.58 -3.56 -10.89
CA PHE A 68 -3.80 -2.76 -10.91
C PHE A 68 -4.44 -2.78 -12.28
N ARG A 69 -5.76 -2.56 -12.30
CA ARG A 69 -6.47 -2.12 -13.51
C ARG A 69 -6.90 -0.68 -13.36
N LEU A 70 -7.06 0.03 -14.48
CA LEU A 70 -7.64 1.36 -14.48
C LEU A 70 -9.16 1.22 -14.50
N ASP A 71 -9.83 1.90 -13.58
CA ASP A 71 -11.26 2.13 -13.65
C ASP A 71 -11.52 3.30 -14.60
N ASN A 72 -12.09 3.02 -15.77
CA ASN A 72 -12.35 4.01 -16.81
C ASN A 72 -13.43 5.03 -16.41
N SER A 73 -14.26 4.73 -15.41
CA SER A 73 -15.30 5.66 -14.95
C SER A 73 -14.75 6.74 -14.01
N THR A 74 -13.75 6.40 -13.19
CA THR A 74 -13.20 7.31 -12.18
C THR A 74 -11.74 7.71 -12.45
N GLY A 75 -11.06 7.06 -13.40
CA GLY A 75 -9.63 7.19 -13.64
C GLY A 75 -8.75 6.63 -12.53
N LYS A 76 -9.33 5.93 -11.54
CA LYS A 76 -8.60 5.40 -10.38
C LYS A 76 -7.97 4.05 -10.72
N ARG A 77 -6.84 3.76 -10.06
CA ARG A 77 -6.26 2.42 -10.05
C ARG A 77 -7.00 1.57 -9.03
N LEU A 78 -7.46 0.40 -9.46
CA LEU A 78 -8.03 -0.65 -8.61
C LEU A 78 -6.99 -1.76 -8.47
N TYR A 79 -6.50 -1.94 -7.25
CA TYR A 79 -5.38 -2.80 -6.92
C TYR A 79 -5.83 -4.23 -6.62
N ARG A 80 -5.02 -5.19 -7.03
CA ARG A 80 -5.25 -6.62 -6.82
C ARG A 80 -3.93 -7.37 -6.82
N LEU A 81 -3.91 -8.60 -6.29
CA LEU A 81 -2.74 -9.45 -6.40
C LEU A 81 -2.41 -9.75 -7.87
N ALA A 82 -1.12 -9.72 -8.19
CA ALA A 82 -0.60 -10.17 -9.47
C ALA A 82 -0.60 -11.71 -9.47
N TYR A 83 -1.34 -12.31 -10.41
CA TYR A 83 -1.34 -13.74 -10.71
C TYR A 83 -0.91 -13.94 -12.16
#